data_AF-A0A543HZW3-F1
#
_entry.id   AF-A0A543HZW3-F1
#
_cell.length_a   1.000
_cell.length_b   1.000
_cell.length_c   1.000
_cell.angle_alpha   90.00
_cell.angle_beta   90.00
_cell.angle_gamma   90.00
#
_symmetry.space_group_name_H-M   'P 1'
#
loop_
_entity.id
_entity.type
_entity.pdbx_description
1 polymer ?
#
loop_
_entity_poly.entity_id
_entity_poly.type
_entity_poly.pdbx_seq_one_letter_code
_entity_poly.pdbx_strand_id
1 'polypeptide(L)'
;MPATKIQDETEVRRWFDEGRTYQWMADEYLRKYRLEMSQSAFSNLRRRRGWERRIARNDDLIPWEVNIEHRWAFVIRMLRFEGRVRSGKEVSREDQHVLTIWKSNLRARGEVVHYDPNTAKGFQYVKRGPDDGDLIREPSRKTTKRRSADR
;
A
#
# COMPACT_ATOMS: atom_id res chain seq x y z
N MET A 1 3.52 19.82 25.66
CA MET A 1 2.87 19.27 24.45
C MET A 1 1.89 20.34 23.94
N PRO A 2 1.96 20.83 22.69
CA PRO A 2 0.97 21.79 22.22
C PRO A 2 -0.43 21.14 22.23
N ALA A 3 -1.43 21.92 22.64
CA ALA A 3 -2.82 21.49 22.66
C ALA A 3 -3.21 20.99 21.26
N THR A 4 -3.64 19.73 21.15
CA THR A 4 -4.05 19.18 19.86
C THR A 4 -5.42 19.79 19.53
N LYS A 5 -5.59 20.39 18.34
CA LYS A 5 -6.89 20.93 17.86
C LYS A 5 -7.99 19.87 17.64
N ILE A 6 -7.70 18.60 17.95
CA ILE A 6 -8.64 17.48 17.84
C ILE A 6 -9.49 17.49 19.09
N GLN A 7 -10.78 17.76 18.89
CA GLN A 7 -11.77 17.87 19.97
C GLN A 7 -12.25 16.50 20.44
N ASP A 8 -12.46 15.59 19.49
CA ASP A 8 -12.98 14.25 19.77
C ASP A 8 -12.15 13.20 19.02
N GLU A 9 -11.25 12.55 19.75
CA GLU A 9 -10.40 11.50 19.21
C GLU A 9 -11.17 10.21 18.94
N THR A 10 -12.18 9.89 19.75
CA THR A 10 -13.02 8.69 19.61
C THR A 10 -13.81 8.75 18.31
N GLU A 11 -14.35 9.92 17.98
CA GLU A 11 -15.04 10.14 16.72
C GLU A 11 -14.10 10.04 15.52
N VAL A 12 -12.91 10.66 15.61
CA VAL A 12 -11.89 10.54 14.56
C VAL A 12 -11.48 9.08 14.37
N ARG A 13 -11.37 8.30 15.46
CA ARG A 13 -11.10 6.87 15.41
C ARG A 13 -12.22 6.12 14.69
N ARG A 14 -13.49 6.37 15.04
CA ARG A 14 -14.64 5.77 14.38
C ARG A 14 -14.65 6.05 12.88
N TRP A 15 -14.48 7.31 12.46
CA TRP A 15 -14.39 7.64 11.04
C TRP A 15 -13.18 7.01 10.34
N PHE A 16 -12.08 6.85 11.08
CA PHE A 16 -10.91 6.16 10.59
C PHE A 16 -11.20 4.67 10.34
N ASP A 17 -11.92 4.02 11.23
CA ASP A 17 -12.31 2.62 11.06
C ASP A 17 -13.38 2.46 9.96
N GLU A 18 -14.29 3.43 9.80
CA GLU A 18 -15.31 3.49 8.74
C GLU A 18 -14.76 3.78 7.33
N GLY A 19 -13.45 3.97 7.15
CA GLY A 19 -12.91 4.19 5.81
C GLY A 19 -12.95 5.64 5.30
N ARG A 20 -13.39 6.62 6.11
CA ARG A 20 -13.45 8.04 5.69
C ARG A 20 -12.07 8.59 5.33
N THR A 21 -11.97 9.48 4.33
CA THR A 21 -10.70 10.10 3.94
C THR A 21 -10.31 11.20 4.93
N TYR A 22 -9.04 11.56 5.02
CA TYR A 22 -8.63 12.70 5.87
C TYR A 22 -9.17 14.03 5.39
N GLN A 23 -9.41 14.17 4.08
CA GLN A 23 -10.11 15.35 3.56
C GLN A 23 -11.53 15.38 4.10
N TRP A 24 -12.27 14.27 4.01
CA TRP A 24 -13.62 14.18 4.57
C TRP A 24 -13.63 14.49 6.08
N MET A 25 -12.66 13.98 6.85
CA MET A 25 -12.57 14.30 8.29
C MET A 25 -12.29 15.78 8.56
N ALA A 26 -11.50 16.44 7.71
CA ALA A 26 -11.25 17.88 7.80
C ALA A 26 -12.52 18.68 7.51
N ASP A 27 -13.23 18.32 6.45
CA ASP A 27 -14.49 18.95 6.06
C ASP A 27 -15.55 18.75 7.16
N GLU A 28 -15.60 17.54 7.75
CA GLU A 28 -16.52 17.21 8.83
C GLU A 28 -16.19 17.94 10.13
N TYR A 29 -14.89 18.18 10.41
CA TYR A 29 -14.47 19.01 11.54
C TYR A 29 -14.86 20.47 11.36
N LEU A 30 -14.74 21.01 10.15
CA LEU A 30 -15.21 22.35 9.84
C LEU A 30 -16.74 22.44 9.98
N ARG A 31 -17.46 21.42 9.51
CA ARG A 31 -18.92 21.36 9.56
C ARG A 31 -19.48 21.20 10.98
N LYS A 32 -18.87 20.34 11.82
CA LYS A 32 -19.38 19.99 13.16
C LYS A 32 -18.80 20.87 14.26
N TYR A 33 -17.50 21.15 14.20
CA TYR A 33 -16.78 21.87 15.24
C TYR A 33 -16.40 23.30 14.85
N ARG A 34 -16.65 23.73 13.60
CA ARG A 34 -16.21 25.04 13.07
C ARG A 34 -14.69 25.22 13.17
N LEU A 35 -13.95 24.12 13.08
CA LEU A 35 -12.50 24.10 13.17
C LEU A 35 -11.89 23.69 11.83
N GLU A 36 -11.07 24.57 11.26
CA GLU A 36 -10.24 24.23 10.11
C GLU A 36 -9.10 23.31 10.53
N MET A 37 -9.12 22.10 9.98
CA MET A 37 -8.13 21.06 10.22
C MET A 37 -7.42 20.72 8.93
N SER A 38 -6.10 20.58 8.98
CA SER A 38 -5.34 20.03 7.85
C SER A 38 -5.46 18.50 7.82
N GLN A 39 -5.39 17.90 6.63
CA GLN A 39 -5.25 16.45 6.50
C GLN A 39 -4.04 15.88 7.28
N SER A 40 -2.98 16.69 7.39
CA SER A 40 -1.77 16.33 8.14
C SER A 40 -2.03 16.19 9.65
N ALA A 41 -3.00 16.90 10.22
CA ALA A 41 -3.37 16.77 11.62
C ALA A 41 -3.91 15.36 11.94
N PHE A 42 -4.80 14.84 11.09
CA PHE A 42 -5.33 13.48 11.22
C PHE A 42 -4.28 12.40 10.93
N SER A 43 -3.43 12.63 9.92
CA SER A 43 -2.30 11.74 9.62
C SER A 43 -1.30 11.64 10.79
N ASN A 44 -1.02 12.76 11.46
CA ASN A 44 -0.17 12.84 12.64
C ASN A 44 -0.84 12.21 13.87
N LEU A 45 -2.15 12.42 14.07
CA LEU A 45 -2.90 11.74 15.12
C LEU A 45 -2.81 10.22 14.96
N ARG A 46 -3.13 9.70 13.77
CA ARG A 46 -3.02 8.27 13.45
C ARG A 46 -1.63 7.73 13.78
N ARG A 47 -0.57 8.46 13.40
CA ARG A 47 0.82 8.08 13.71
C ARG A 47 1.08 8.07 15.23
N ARG A 48 0.70 9.12 15.96
CA ARG A 48 0.90 9.22 17.42
C ARG A 48 0.14 8.16 18.21
N ARG A 49 -1.00 7.70 17.69
CA ARG A 49 -1.85 6.69 18.33
C ARG A 49 -1.59 5.27 17.85
N GLY A 50 -0.63 5.08 16.94
CA GLY A 50 -0.31 3.76 16.41
C GLY A 50 -1.45 3.10 15.63
N TRP A 51 -2.44 3.86 15.14
CA TRP A 51 -3.53 3.24 14.37
C TRP A 51 -2.99 2.71 13.04
N GLU A 52 -3.31 1.46 12.75
CA GLU A 52 -2.80 0.80 11.55
C GLU A 52 -3.21 1.53 10.27
N ARG A 53 -2.30 1.64 9.31
CA ARG A 53 -2.65 2.24 8.02
C ARG A 53 -3.59 1.31 7.27
N ARG A 54 -4.61 1.85 6.60
CA ARG A 54 -5.45 1.05 5.68
C ARG A 54 -4.68 0.51 4.47
N ILE A 55 -3.62 1.20 4.06
CA ILE A 55 -2.72 0.78 2.99
C ILE A 55 -1.65 -0.14 3.60
N ALA A 56 -1.73 -1.44 3.33
CA ALA A 56 -0.58 -2.33 3.50
C ALA A 56 0.41 -2.04 2.37
N ARG A 57 1.64 -1.69 2.75
CA ARG A 57 2.73 -1.55 1.81
C ARG A 57 3.77 -2.60 2.15
N ASN A 58 4.19 -3.34 1.14
CA ASN A 58 5.22 -4.35 1.28
C ASN A 58 6.39 -3.98 0.35
N ASP A 59 7.47 -3.49 0.95
CA ASP A 59 8.70 -3.09 0.25
C ASP A 59 9.57 -4.29 -0.16
N ASP A 60 9.25 -5.49 0.32
CA ASP A 60 9.90 -6.72 -0.12
C ASP A 60 9.22 -7.25 -1.41
N LEU A 61 7.94 -6.95 -1.62
CA LEU A 61 7.21 -7.26 -2.86
C LEU A 61 7.25 -6.14 -3.90
N ILE A 62 7.43 -4.88 -3.49
CA ILE A 62 7.50 -3.73 -4.40
C ILE A 62 8.70 -2.85 -4.01
N PRO A 63 9.94 -3.33 -4.27
CA PRO A 63 11.16 -2.61 -3.93
C PRO A 63 11.48 -1.45 -4.88
N TRP A 64 10.74 -1.31 -5.98
CA TRP A 64 11.01 -0.31 -7.01
C TRP A 64 10.26 1.01 -6.78
N GLU A 65 10.88 2.12 -7.19
CA GLU A 65 10.15 3.35 -7.48
C GLU A 65 9.43 3.20 -8.83
N VAL A 66 8.13 2.93 -8.77
CA VAL A 66 7.32 2.67 -9.96
C VAL A 66 6.85 3.98 -10.58
N ASN A 67 7.09 4.13 -11.89
CA ASN A 67 6.68 5.28 -12.67
C ASN A 67 5.16 5.43 -12.65
N ILE A 68 4.68 6.67 -12.73
CA ILE A 68 3.25 6.99 -12.67
C ILE A 68 2.45 6.27 -13.75
N GLU A 69 3.04 6.09 -14.93
CA GLU A 69 2.46 5.40 -16.09
C GLU A 69 2.22 3.90 -15.82
N HIS A 70 3.09 3.28 -15.02
CA HIS A 70 3.03 1.85 -14.71
C HIS A 70 2.22 1.53 -13.44
N ARG A 71 1.78 2.55 -12.68
CA ARG A 71 1.19 2.37 -11.33
C ARG A 71 -0.14 1.61 -11.31
N TRP A 72 -0.78 1.48 -12.47
CA TRP A 72 -2.06 0.81 -12.68
C TRP A 72 -1.91 -0.54 -13.41
N ALA A 73 -0.69 -0.94 -13.75
CA ALA A 73 -0.45 -2.22 -14.41
C ALA A 73 -0.98 -3.38 -13.57
N PHE A 74 -1.50 -4.40 -14.25
CA PHE A 74 -2.05 -5.59 -13.61
C PHE A 74 -1.06 -6.23 -12.63
N VAL A 75 0.22 -6.30 -13.01
CA VAL A 75 1.29 -6.90 -12.20
C VAL A 75 1.44 -6.21 -10.85
N ILE A 76 1.49 -4.88 -10.80
CA ILE A 76 1.60 -4.18 -9.52
C ILE A 76 0.33 -4.27 -8.68
N ARG A 77 -0.85 -4.36 -9.32
CA ARG A 77 -2.09 -4.66 -8.59
C ARG A 77 -2.00 -6.01 -7.88
N MET A 78 -1.50 -7.06 -8.53
CA MET A 78 -1.29 -8.37 -7.93
C MET A 78 -0.29 -8.33 -6.76
N LEU A 79 0.84 -7.66 -6.94
CA LEU A 79 1.83 -7.49 -5.87
C LEU A 79 1.26 -6.73 -4.66
N ARG A 80 0.39 -5.73 -4.87
CA ARG A 80 -0.31 -5.02 -3.80
C ARG A 80 -1.31 -5.93 -3.08
N PHE A 81 -2.04 -6.79 -3.78
CA PHE A 81 -2.95 -7.75 -3.18
C PHE A 81 -2.21 -8.77 -2.32
N GLU A 82 -1.11 -9.33 -2.84
CA GLU A 82 -0.24 -10.19 -2.04
C GLU A 82 0.28 -9.46 -0.80
N GLY A 83 0.72 -8.21 -0.94
CA GLY A 83 1.15 -7.39 0.19
C GLY A 83 0.05 -7.21 1.25
N ARG A 84 -1.21 -7.04 0.85
CA ARG A 84 -2.37 -6.97 1.77
C ARG A 84 -2.58 -8.31 2.49
N VAL A 85 -2.59 -9.41 1.75
CA VAL A 85 -2.75 -10.77 2.31
C VAL A 85 -1.65 -11.06 3.34
N ARG A 86 -0.39 -10.79 3.02
CA ARG A 86 0.74 -10.99 3.95
C ARG A 86 0.70 -10.11 5.19
N SER A 87 0.01 -8.97 5.10
CA SER A 87 -0.19 -8.06 6.23
C SER A 87 -1.47 -8.38 7.00
N GLY A 88 -2.11 -9.53 6.76
CA GLY A 88 -3.36 -9.92 7.42
C GLY A 88 -4.59 -9.10 7.02
N LYS A 89 -4.52 -8.28 5.96
CA LYS A 89 -5.63 -7.42 5.53
C LYS A 89 -6.52 -8.14 4.55
N GLU A 90 -7.82 -7.86 4.66
CA GLU A 90 -8.80 -8.39 3.75
C GLU A 90 -8.58 -7.90 2.30
N VAL A 91 -8.83 -8.85 1.39
CA VAL A 91 -8.88 -8.72 -0.05
C VAL A 91 -10.19 -9.38 -0.48
N SER A 92 -10.88 -8.83 -1.49
CA SER A 92 -12.16 -9.38 -1.94
C SER A 92 -11.99 -10.83 -2.42
N ARG A 93 -13.07 -11.64 -2.37
CA ARG A 93 -13.02 -13.03 -2.84
C ARG A 93 -12.60 -13.13 -4.31
N GLU A 94 -13.08 -12.20 -5.14
CA GLU A 94 -12.72 -12.11 -6.56
C GLU A 94 -11.24 -11.79 -6.75
N ASP A 95 -10.73 -10.75 -6.07
CA ASP A 95 -9.31 -10.39 -6.14
C ASP A 95 -8.40 -11.51 -5.61
N GLN A 96 -8.84 -12.22 -4.56
CA GLN A 96 -8.11 -13.36 -4.01
C GLN A 96 -8.06 -14.54 -4.99
N HIS A 97 -9.15 -14.79 -5.71
CA HIS A 97 -9.20 -15.79 -6.76
C HIS A 97 -8.23 -15.45 -7.90
N VAL A 98 -8.29 -14.22 -8.42
CA VAL A 98 -7.38 -13.74 -9.48
C VAL A 98 -5.91 -13.80 -9.04
N LEU A 99 -5.61 -13.38 -7.80
CA LEU A 99 -4.27 -13.46 -7.22
C LEU A 99 -3.77 -14.92 -7.15
N THR A 100 -4.64 -15.84 -6.74
CA THR A 100 -4.29 -17.27 -6.64
C THR A 100 -3.96 -17.86 -8.00
N ILE A 101 -4.76 -17.57 -9.02
CA ILE A 101 -4.49 -18.00 -10.40
C ILE A 101 -3.17 -17.42 -10.90
N TRP A 102 -2.95 -16.12 -10.69
CA TRP A 102 -1.73 -15.46 -11.12
C TRP A 102 -0.47 -16.06 -10.49
N LYS A 103 -0.48 -16.33 -9.17
CA LYS A 103 0.62 -17.01 -8.48
C LYS A 103 0.85 -18.43 -8.98
N SER A 104 -0.23 -19.18 -9.23
CA SER A 104 -0.16 -20.52 -9.80
C SER A 104 0.53 -20.51 -11.17
N ASN A 105 0.17 -19.55 -12.03
CA ASN A 105 0.77 -19.40 -13.36
C ASN A 105 2.26 -19.05 -13.30
N LEU A 106 2.67 -18.14 -12.41
CA LEU A 106 4.09 -17.83 -12.20
C LEU A 106 4.87 -19.07 -11.77
N ARG A 107 4.33 -19.84 -10.82
CA ARG A 107 4.95 -21.07 -10.34
C ARG A 107 5.06 -22.12 -11.44
N ALA A 108 3.99 -22.35 -12.19
CA ALA A 108 3.96 -23.34 -13.27
C ALA A 108 4.97 -23.01 -14.39
N ARG A 109 5.22 -21.73 -14.65
CA ARG A 109 6.16 -21.28 -15.69
C ARG A 109 7.60 -21.08 -15.20
N GLY A 110 7.84 -21.20 -13.89
CA GLY A 110 9.12 -20.89 -13.28
C GLY A 110 9.52 -19.42 -13.46
N GLU A 111 8.56 -18.51 -13.32
CA GLU A 111 8.73 -17.09 -13.58
C GLU A 111 8.61 -16.24 -12.32
N VAL A 112 9.25 -15.06 -12.37
CA VAL A 112 9.17 -13.99 -11.37
C VAL A 112 8.93 -12.65 -12.06
N VAL A 113 8.46 -11.68 -11.29
CA VAL A 113 8.25 -10.32 -11.78
C VAL A 113 9.55 -9.51 -11.72
N HIS A 114 9.94 -8.94 -12.84
CA HIS A 114 10.95 -7.90 -12.93
C HIS A 114 10.31 -6.56 -13.30
N TYR A 115 10.93 -5.47 -12.88
CA TYR A 115 10.51 -4.11 -13.25
C TYR A 115 11.68 -3.31 -13.78
N ASP A 116 11.52 -2.77 -14.98
CA ASP A 116 12.44 -1.83 -15.61
C ASP A 116 11.66 -0.55 -16.01
N PRO A 117 11.91 0.59 -15.34
CA PRO A 117 11.21 1.84 -15.61
C PRO A 117 11.44 2.40 -17.03
N ASN A 118 12.48 1.94 -17.75
CA ASN A 118 12.80 2.43 -19.09
C ASN A 118 12.04 1.69 -20.20
N THR A 119 11.27 0.66 -19.86
CA THR A 119 10.44 -0.06 -20.82
C THR A 119 9.02 0.45 -20.81
N ALA A 120 8.37 0.48 -21.98
CA ALA A 120 7.01 0.99 -22.14
C ALA A 120 5.95 0.28 -21.26
N LYS A 121 6.21 -0.97 -20.87
CA LYS A 121 5.32 -1.74 -19.99
C LYS A 121 5.73 -1.69 -18.51
N GLY A 122 7.00 -1.37 -18.23
CA GLY A 122 7.58 -1.43 -16.89
C GLY A 122 7.81 -2.85 -16.38
N PHE A 123 6.72 -3.60 -16.18
CA PHE A 123 6.71 -4.94 -15.58
C PHE A 123 6.85 -6.04 -16.63
N GLN A 124 7.69 -7.03 -16.32
CA GLN A 124 7.98 -8.17 -17.18
C GLN A 124 8.03 -9.46 -16.35
N TYR A 125 7.68 -10.59 -16.97
CA TYR A 125 7.91 -11.91 -16.40
C TYR A 125 9.23 -12.45 -16.92
N VAL A 126 10.13 -12.81 -16.02
CA VAL A 126 11.45 -13.36 -16.34
C VAL A 126 11.61 -14.72 -15.67
N LYS A 127 12.47 -15.58 -16.21
CA LYS A 127 12.77 -16.86 -15.56
C LYS A 127 13.34 -16.62 -14.17
N ARG A 128 12.93 -17.46 -13.22
CA ARG A 128 13.44 -17.46 -11.86
C ARG A 128 14.93 -17.80 -11.85
N GLY A 129 15.73 -16.97 -11.20
CA GLY A 129 17.14 -17.23 -10.91
C GLY A 129 17.35 -17.86 -9.53
N PRO A 130 18.59 -18.24 -9.20
CA PRO A 130 18.93 -18.87 -7.92
C PRO A 130 18.69 -17.96 -6.71
N ASP A 131 18.87 -16.65 -6.88
CA ASP A 131 18.69 -15.65 -5.80
C ASP A 131 17.25 -15.19 -5.62
N ASP A 132 16.29 -15.70 -6.42
CA ASP A 132 14.90 -15.25 -6.36
C ASP A 132 14.09 -16.05 -5.34
N GLY A 133 13.98 -15.55 -4.11
CA GLY A 133 13.28 -16.24 -3.03
C GLY A 133 11.74 -16.24 -3.12
N ASP A 134 11.15 -15.40 -3.98
CA ASP A 134 9.70 -15.12 -3.91
C ASP A 134 9.07 -14.76 -5.28
N LEU A 135 8.04 -13.91 -5.33
CA LEU A 135 7.28 -13.54 -6.54
C LEU A 135 8.01 -12.55 -7.47
N ILE A 136 9.05 -11.89 -6.96
CA ILE A 136 9.79 -10.88 -7.71
C ILE A 136 11.23 -11.32 -7.94
N ARG A 137 11.84 -10.76 -8.98
CA ARG A 137 13.29 -10.74 -9.16
C ARG A 137 13.90 -9.91 -8.03
N GLU A 138 14.76 -10.51 -7.22
CA GLU A 138 15.42 -9.79 -6.13
C GLU A 138 16.29 -8.67 -6.72
N PRO A 139 16.01 -7.39 -6.40
CA PRO A 139 16.82 -6.31 -6.92
C PRO A 139 18.11 -6.19 -6.11
N SER A 140 19.22 -5.92 -6.78
CA SER A 140 20.49 -5.57 -6.13
C SER A 140 20.38 -4.32 -5.24
N ARG A 141 19.43 -3.43 -5.53
CA ARG A 141 19.13 -2.23 -4.74
C ARG A 141 17.65 -1.90 -4.77
N LYS A 142 17.05 -1.64 -3.61
CA LYS A 142 15.71 -1.05 -3.51
C LYS A 142 15.75 0.42 -3.95
N THR A 143 14.93 0.77 -4.94
CA THR A 143 14.82 2.15 -5.44
C THR A 143 13.64 2.91 -4.86
N THR A 144 12.73 2.23 -4.16
CA THR A 144 11.62 2.89 -3.47
C THR A 144 12.11 3.95 -2.47
N LYS A 145 11.75 5.22 -2.72
CA LYS A 145 12.05 6.35 -1.81
C LYS A 145 11.30 6.31 -0.49
N ARG A 146 10.11 5.72 -0.50
CA ARG A 146 9.25 5.63 0.68
C ARG A 146 9.52 4.28 1.33
N ARG A 147 9.76 4.21 2.64
CA ARG A 147 9.91 2.94 3.36
C ARG A 147 8.56 2.31 3.73
N SER A 148 8.53 1.00 3.91
CA SER A 148 7.50 0.29 4.66
C SER A 148 7.43 0.95 6.03
N ALA A 149 6.22 1.28 6.45
CA ALA A 149 6.03 2.13 7.62
C ALA A 149 6.01 1.35 8.94
N ASP A 150 6.21 0.03 8.87
CA ASP A 150 6.16 -0.89 10.00
C ASP A 150 7.58 -1.33 10.43
N ARG A 151 8.58 -0.45 10.27
CA ARG A 151 9.91 -0.57 10.89
C ARG A 151 10.20 0.64 11.77
#